data_AF-A0A431KSA5-F1
#
_entry.id   AF-A0A431KSA5-F1
#
_cell.length_a   1.000
_cell.length_b   1.000
_cell.length_c   1.000
_cell.angle_alpha   90.00
_cell.angle_beta   90.00
_cell.angle_gamma   90.00
#
_symmetry.space_group_name_H-M   'P 1'
#
loop_
_entity.id
_entity.type
_entity.pdbx_description
1 polymer ?
#
loop_
_entity_poly.entity_id
_entity_poly.type
_entity_poly.pdbx_seq_one_letter_code
_entity_poly.pdbx_strand_id
1 'polypeptide(L)'
;MKLVLALTCTLALIAPSDAQTVQRQAQVWRCGPDGRDLRDAPCPTGGAASTVQFDDPSASDRQSARERAHAEAREAQSLASARRAREAQARQQRALILGSAPIAPPPGAAPAASTPASPHAKPPKLARPHKPPAPPKPRAVAASATATGR
;
A
#
# COMPACT_ATOMS: atom_id res chain seq x y z
N MET A 1 31.40 -17.63 42.56
CA MET A 1 29.92 -17.60 42.52
C MET A 1 29.36 -16.27 41.97
N LYS A 2 29.98 -15.68 40.94
CA LYS A 2 29.53 -14.41 40.31
C LYS A 2 29.07 -14.58 38.84
N LEU A 3 29.21 -15.80 38.30
CA LEU A 3 28.88 -16.12 36.90
C LEU A 3 27.44 -16.59 36.70
N VAL A 4 26.72 -16.94 37.77
CA VAL A 4 25.33 -17.44 37.67
C VAL A 4 24.30 -16.30 37.59
N LEU A 5 24.64 -15.10 38.06
CA LEU A 5 23.71 -13.96 38.04
C LEU A 5 23.70 -13.17 36.71
N ALA A 6 24.67 -13.41 35.82
CA ALA A 6 24.75 -12.72 34.54
C ALA A 6 23.99 -13.44 33.41
N LEU A 7 23.57 -14.70 33.62
CA LEU A 7 22.95 -15.55 32.59
C LEU A 7 21.41 -15.49 32.61
N THR A 8 20.79 -14.88 33.62
CA THR A 8 19.32 -14.88 33.78
C THR A 8 18.62 -13.63 33.21
N CYS A 9 19.37 -12.61 32.75
CA CYS A 9 18.78 -11.34 32.30
C CYS A 9 18.55 -11.25 30.77
N THR A 10 18.92 -12.26 29.98
CA THR A 10 18.76 -12.26 28.52
C THR A 10 17.45 -12.88 28.02
N LEU A 11 16.59 -13.40 28.91
CA LEU A 11 15.36 -14.09 28.52
C LEU A 11 14.08 -13.24 28.57
N ALA A 12 14.18 -11.93 28.81
CA ALA A 12 13.02 -11.06 29.09
C ALA A 12 12.54 -10.18 27.91
N LEU A 13 13.02 -10.38 26.68
CA LEU A 13 12.66 -9.53 25.52
C LEU A 13 11.75 -10.18 24.46
N ILE A 14 11.20 -11.36 24.71
CA ILE A 14 10.14 -11.91 23.85
C ILE A 14 8.79 -11.36 24.31
N ALA A 15 8.64 -10.03 24.27
CA ALA A 15 7.32 -9.41 24.37
C ALA A 15 6.59 -9.71 23.06
N PRO A 16 5.39 -10.34 23.09
CA PRO A 16 4.57 -10.44 21.90
C PRO A 16 4.29 -9.01 21.43
N SER A 17 4.79 -8.67 20.24
CA SER A 17 4.34 -7.47 19.56
C SER A 17 2.92 -7.75 19.13
N ASP A 18 1.93 -7.33 19.94
CA ASP A 18 0.53 -7.41 19.57
C ASP A 18 0.34 -6.56 18.31
N ALA A 19 0.32 -7.23 17.16
CA ALA A 19 -0.10 -6.63 15.91
C ALA A 19 -1.56 -6.19 16.13
N GLN A 20 -1.83 -4.88 16.08
CA GLN A 20 -3.17 -4.34 16.30
C GLN A 20 -4.03 -4.62 15.08
N THR A 21 -4.57 -5.83 15.05
CA THR A 21 -5.44 -6.26 13.98
C THR A 21 -6.89 -6.04 14.36
N VAL A 22 -7.70 -5.74 13.35
CA VAL A 22 -9.13 -5.54 13.49
C VAL A 22 -9.81 -6.65 12.71
N GLN A 23 -10.62 -7.46 13.40
CA GLN A 23 -11.48 -8.44 12.74
C GLN A 23 -12.50 -7.73 11.86
N ARG A 24 -12.48 -8.07 10.56
CA ARG A 24 -13.42 -7.58 9.56
C ARG A 24 -14.17 -8.74 8.94
N GLN A 25 -15.32 -8.41 8.36
CA GLN A 25 -16.18 -9.38 7.71
C GLN A 25 -16.37 -8.96 6.26
N ALA A 26 -16.20 -9.90 5.34
CA ALA A 26 -16.50 -9.71 3.92
C ALA A 26 -17.56 -10.73 3.50
N GLN A 27 -18.48 -10.28 2.64
CA GLN A 27 -19.43 -11.17 1.99
C GLN A 27 -18.77 -11.72 0.73
N VAL A 28 -18.79 -13.05 0.60
CA VAL A 28 -18.31 -13.79 -0.57
C VAL A 28 -19.41 -14.73 -1.06
N TRP A 29 -19.50 -14.94 -2.37
CA TRP A 29 -20.47 -15.85 -2.97
C TRP A 29 -19.82 -17.18 -3.29
N ARG A 30 -20.52 -18.26 -2.93
CA ARG A 30 -20.14 -19.63 -3.26
C ARG A 30 -20.83 -20.05 -4.55
N CYS A 31 -20.07 -20.13 -5.63
CA CYS A 31 -20.53 -20.50 -6.96
C CYS A 31 -20.17 -21.95 -7.31
N GLY A 32 -20.87 -22.48 -8.31
CA GLY A 32 -20.70 -23.86 -8.77
C GLY A 32 -21.59 -24.85 -8.03
N PRO A 33 -21.73 -26.08 -8.54
CA PRO A 33 -22.65 -27.10 -8.00
C PRO A 33 -22.32 -27.47 -6.55
N ASP A 34 -21.02 -27.46 -6.20
CA ASP A 34 -20.55 -27.79 -4.86
C ASP A 34 -20.21 -26.55 -4.00
N GLY A 35 -20.44 -25.34 -4.51
CA GLY A 35 -20.15 -24.08 -3.79
C GLY A 35 -18.67 -23.90 -3.39
N ARG A 36 -17.75 -24.50 -4.16
CA ARG A 36 -16.29 -24.46 -3.90
C ARG A 36 -15.62 -23.22 -4.46
N ASP A 37 -16.21 -22.58 -5.47
CA ASP A 37 -15.67 -21.35 -6.04
C ASP A 37 -16.14 -20.15 -5.21
N LEU A 38 -15.21 -19.49 -4.53
CA LEU A 38 -15.46 -18.26 -3.79
C LEU A 38 -15.25 -17.06 -4.71
N ARG A 39 -16.24 -16.18 -4.81
CA ARG A 39 -16.19 -14.96 -5.62
C ARG A 39 -16.62 -13.74 -4.82
N ASP A 40 -16.11 -12.58 -5.23
CA ASP A 40 -16.50 -11.27 -4.70
C ASP A 40 -17.69 -10.65 -5.46
N ALA A 41 -18.33 -11.40 -6.35
CA ALA A 41 -19.50 -10.98 -7.11
C ALA A 41 -20.59 -12.06 -7.08
N PRO A 42 -21.89 -11.68 -7.19
CA PRO A 42 -23.00 -12.63 -7.22
C PRO A 42 -22.87 -13.68 -8.33
N CYS A 43 -23.21 -14.94 -8.03
CA CYS A 43 -23.18 -16.01 -9.02
C CYS A 43 -24.31 -15.83 -10.05
N PRO A 44 -24.04 -15.97 -11.36
CA PRO A 44 -25.05 -15.78 -12.40
C PRO A 44 -26.18 -16.81 -12.35
N THR A 45 -25.89 -18.02 -11.86
CA THR A 45 -26.85 -19.14 -11.73
C THR A 45 -27.52 -19.20 -10.36
N GLY A 46 -27.32 -18.17 -9.52
CA GLY A 46 -27.65 -18.23 -8.10
C GLY A 46 -26.60 -19.01 -7.31
N GLY A 47 -26.27 -18.52 -6.12
CA GLY A 47 -25.29 -19.12 -5.22
C GLY A 47 -25.46 -18.54 -3.82
N ALA A 48 -25.04 -19.30 -2.81
CA ALA A 48 -25.19 -18.87 -1.42
C ALA A 48 -24.16 -17.78 -1.09
N ALA A 49 -24.61 -16.69 -0.48
CA ALA A 49 -23.71 -15.72 0.13
C ALA A 49 -23.21 -16.28 1.47
N SER A 50 -21.91 -16.16 1.70
CA SER A 50 -21.23 -16.56 2.92
C SER A 50 -20.45 -15.37 3.46
N THR A 51 -20.43 -15.20 4.77
CA THR A 51 -19.58 -14.19 5.42
C THR A 51 -18.27 -14.85 5.84
N VAL A 52 -17.15 -14.26 5.46
CA VAL A 52 -15.81 -14.68 5.92
C VAL A 52 -15.26 -13.62 6.85
N GLN A 53 -14.81 -14.06 8.02
CA GLN A 53 -14.08 -13.21 8.96
C GLN A 53 -12.60 -13.24 8.59
N PHE A 54 -11.99 -12.07 8.53
CA PHE A 54 -10.59 -11.93 8.23
C PHE A 54 -9.97 -10.85 9.09
N ASP A 55 -8.68 -11.00 9.29
CA ASP A 55 -7.86 -10.08 10.05
C ASP A 55 -7.35 -8.96 9.12
N ASP A 56 -7.61 -7.70 9.48
CA ASP A 56 -7.15 -6.52 8.74
C ASP A 56 -6.30 -5.62 9.65
N PRO A 57 -5.15 -5.11 9.18
CA PRO A 57 -4.36 -4.15 9.96
C PRO A 57 -5.18 -2.93 10.37
N SER A 58 -4.95 -2.40 11.56
CA SER A 58 -5.59 -1.16 11.99
C SER A 58 -5.26 0.01 11.05
N ALA A 59 -6.08 1.07 11.07
CA ALA A 59 -5.79 2.26 10.29
C ALA A 59 -4.46 2.92 10.70
N SER A 60 -4.13 2.87 11.98
CA SER A 60 -2.86 3.35 12.55
C SER A 60 -1.67 2.57 12.01
N ASP A 61 -1.76 1.24 11.97
CA ASP A 61 -0.66 0.40 11.47
C ASP A 61 -0.45 0.59 9.97
N ARG A 62 -1.53 0.72 9.19
CA ARG A 62 -1.42 1.05 7.77
C ARG A 62 -0.73 2.39 7.53
N GLN A 63 -1.05 3.40 8.35
CA GLN A 63 -0.41 4.70 8.24
C GLN A 63 1.06 4.63 8.63
N SER A 64 1.38 3.99 9.74
CA SER A 64 2.75 3.78 10.22
C SER A 64 3.60 2.98 9.21
N ALA A 65 3.01 1.98 8.54
CA ALA A 65 3.67 1.23 7.48
C ALA A 65 3.98 2.10 6.25
N ARG A 66 3.05 2.97 5.85
CA ARG A 66 3.28 3.93 4.75
C ARG A 66 4.37 4.93 5.08
N GLU A 67 4.35 5.47 6.30
CA GLU A 67 5.36 6.42 6.76
C GLU A 67 6.76 5.81 6.76
N ARG A 68 6.91 4.58 7.26
CA ARG A 68 8.16 3.82 7.20
C ARG A 68 8.61 3.59 5.75
N ALA A 69 7.72 3.11 4.89
CA ALA A 69 8.04 2.89 3.48
C ALA A 69 8.50 4.18 2.78
N HIS A 70 7.88 5.33 3.10
CA HIS A 70 8.31 6.63 2.57
C HIS A 70 9.67 7.07 3.11
N ALA A 71 9.97 6.81 4.39
CA ALA A 71 11.27 7.11 4.98
C ALA A 71 12.37 6.24 4.34
N GLU A 72 12.15 4.94 4.25
CA GLU A 72 13.07 3.98 3.62
C GLU A 72 13.31 4.32 2.14
N ALA A 73 12.27 4.72 1.40
CA ALA A 73 12.42 5.14 0.02
C ALA A 73 13.36 6.36 -0.14
N ARG A 74 13.28 7.33 0.78
CA ARG A 74 14.18 8.50 0.77
C ARG A 74 15.63 8.10 1.08
N GLU A 75 15.82 7.21 2.04
CA GLU A 75 17.14 6.69 2.39
C GLU A 75 17.75 5.89 1.23
N ALA A 76 16.98 5.01 0.61
CA ALA A 76 17.43 4.27 -0.56
C ALA A 76 17.85 5.19 -1.71
N GLN A 77 17.11 6.29 -1.94
CA GLN A 77 17.46 7.29 -2.95
C GLN A 77 18.77 8.03 -2.62
N SER A 78 19.01 8.37 -1.35
CA SER A 78 20.25 9.05 -0.93
C SER A 78 21.47 8.12 -1.08
N LEU A 79 21.33 6.84 -0.75
CA LEU A 79 22.38 5.84 -0.94
C LEU A 79 22.67 5.60 -2.43
N ALA A 80 21.63 5.57 -3.26
CA ALA A 80 21.77 5.40 -4.71
C ALA A 80 22.44 6.63 -5.36
N SER A 81 22.15 7.85 -4.91
CA SER A 81 22.83 9.05 -5.42
C SER A 81 24.29 9.11 -4.98
N ALA A 82 24.59 8.76 -3.72
CA ALA A 82 25.95 8.68 -3.21
C ALA A 82 26.79 7.61 -3.93
N ARG A 83 26.18 6.47 -4.29
CA ARG A 83 26.84 5.45 -5.12
C ARG A 83 27.20 6.02 -6.50
N ARG A 84 26.24 6.63 -7.19
CA ARG A 84 26.46 7.23 -8.53
C ARG A 84 27.55 8.31 -8.51
N ALA A 85 27.61 9.12 -7.45
CA ALA A 85 28.65 10.14 -7.28
C ALA A 85 30.05 9.51 -7.14
N ARG A 86 30.19 8.48 -6.29
CA ARG A 86 31.45 7.74 -6.13
C ARG A 86 31.88 7.05 -7.42
N GLU A 87 30.96 6.43 -8.14
CA GLU A 87 31.24 5.80 -9.44
C GLU A 87 31.66 6.84 -10.49
N ALA A 88 31.05 8.03 -10.51
CA ALA A 88 31.46 9.12 -11.39
C ALA A 88 32.89 9.61 -11.07
N GLN A 89 33.20 9.81 -9.78
CA GLN A 89 34.55 10.20 -9.33
C GLN A 89 35.59 9.12 -9.67
N ALA A 90 35.28 7.85 -9.42
CA ALA A 90 36.17 6.73 -9.76
C ALA A 90 36.41 6.64 -11.28
N ARG A 91 35.38 6.89 -12.11
CA ARG A 91 35.55 6.97 -13.57
C ARG A 91 36.44 8.14 -13.98
N GLN A 92 36.27 9.31 -13.38
CA GLN A 92 37.11 10.49 -13.66
C GLN A 92 38.58 10.23 -13.28
N GLN A 93 38.83 9.66 -12.09
CA GLN A 93 40.18 9.29 -11.65
C GLN A 93 40.81 8.23 -12.57
N ARG A 94 40.04 7.20 -12.94
CA ARG A 94 40.52 6.17 -13.86
C ARG A 94 40.85 6.74 -15.25
N ALA A 95 40.05 7.67 -15.74
CA ALA A 95 40.31 8.37 -17.01
C ALA A 95 41.61 9.17 -16.96
N LEU A 96 41.89 9.86 -15.84
CA LEU A 96 43.15 10.57 -15.61
C LEU A 96 44.35 9.63 -15.60
N ILE A 97 44.26 8.48 -14.91
CA ILE A 97 45.36 7.50 -14.80
C ILE A 97 45.67 6.84 -16.14
N LEU A 98 44.65 6.48 -16.91
CA LEU A 98 44.82 5.76 -18.18
C LEU A 98 45.16 6.70 -19.36
N GLY A 99 45.26 8.01 -19.14
CA GLY A 99 45.43 9.00 -20.20
C GLY A 99 44.29 9.02 -21.21
N SER A 100 43.19 8.31 -20.93
CA SER A 100 42.00 8.28 -21.76
C SER A 100 41.20 9.53 -21.47
N ALA A 101 41.33 10.55 -22.32
CA ALA A 101 40.47 11.71 -22.28
C ALA A 101 39.00 11.24 -22.27
N PRO A 102 38.10 11.88 -21.49
CA PRO A 102 36.68 11.63 -21.65
C PRO A 102 36.36 11.87 -23.12
N ILE A 103 35.92 10.84 -23.83
CA ILE A 103 35.46 10.96 -25.21
C ILE A 103 34.36 12.01 -25.17
N ALA A 104 34.68 13.20 -25.68
CA ALA A 104 33.69 14.25 -25.81
C ALA A 104 32.54 13.66 -26.63
N PRO A 105 31.28 13.83 -26.19
CA PRO A 105 30.16 13.44 -27.03
C PRO A 105 30.35 14.14 -28.39
N PRO A 106 30.21 13.42 -29.52
CA PRO A 106 30.51 13.99 -30.83
C PRO A 106 29.73 15.30 -31.00
N PRO A 107 30.31 16.35 -31.64
CA PRO A 107 29.60 17.59 -31.88
C PRO A 107 28.34 17.30 -32.70
N GLY A 108 27.18 17.31 -32.04
CA GLY A 108 25.90 16.84 -32.59
C GLY A 108 25.15 15.83 -31.71
N ALA A 109 25.78 15.26 -30.69
CA ALA A 109 25.09 14.54 -29.64
C ALA A 109 24.37 15.56 -28.74
N ALA A 110 23.17 15.94 -29.17
CA ALA A 110 22.19 16.62 -28.33
C ALA A 110 22.11 15.91 -26.97
N PRO A 111 21.94 16.64 -25.85
CA PRO A 111 21.64 16.00 -24.57
C PRO A 111 20.50 15.03 -24.84
N ALA A 112 20.69 13.75 -24.49
CA ALA A 112 19.69 12.71 -24.72
C ALA A 112 18.36 13.26 -24.22
N ALA A 113 17.55 13.66 -25.20
CA ALA A 113 16.30 14.32 -24.96
C ALA A 113 15.49 13.35 -24.12
N SER A 114 14.76 13.92 -23.18
CA SER A 114 13.71 13.32 -22.38
C SER A 114 13.17 12.04 -23.02
N THR A 115 13.11 10.99 -22.21
CA THR A 115 12.18 9.85 -22.32
C THR A 115 11.15 10.06 -23.43
N PRO A 116 11.01 9.14 -24.41
CA PRO A 116 10.04 9.32 -25.49
C PRO A 116 8.71 9.71 -24.85
N ALA A 117 8.26 10.92 -25.18
CA ALA A 117 6.94 11.36 -24.80
C ALA A 117 6.00 10.31 -25.36
N SER A 118 5.46 9.45 -24.48
CA SER A 118 4.39 8.55 -24.85
C SER A 118 3.38 9.40 -25.61
N PRO A 119 2.96 8.98 -26.83
CA PRO A 119 1.89 9.68 -27.51
C PRO A 119 0.77 9.83 -26.51
N HIS A 120 0.32 11.07 -26.33
CA HIS A 120 -0.78 11.42 -25.45
C HIS A 120 -2.00 10.63 -25.92
N ALA A 121 -2.14 9.41 -25.41
CA ALA A 121 -3.36 8.66 -25.48
C ALA A 121 -4.37 9.53 -24.75
N LYS A 122 -5.35 10.04 -25.51
CA LYS A 122 -6.49 10.77 -24.95
C LYS A 122 -6.96 9.97 -23.74
N PRO A 123 -7.09 10.59 -22.56
CA PRO A 123 -7.57 9.87 -21.39
C PRO A 123 -8.90 9.20 -21.79
N PRO A 124 -9.07 7.89 -21.54
CA PRO A 124 -10.36 7.26 -21.74
C PRO A 124 -11.37 8.08 -20.96
N LYS A 125 -12.46 8.45 -21.64
CA LYS A 125 -13.55 9.24 -21.11
C LYS A 125 -14.14 8.44 -19.94
N LEU A 126 -13.61 8.66 -18.73
CA LEU A 126 -14.11 8.07 -17.51
C LEU A 126 -15.58 8.46 -17.43
N ALA A 127 -16.44 7.45 -17.59
CA ALA A 127 -17.85 7.59 -17.27
C ALA A 127 -17.91 8.18 -15.86
N ARG A 128 -18.61 9.32 -15.74
CA ARG A 128 -18.79 10.01 -14.47
C ARG A 128 -19.31 8.99 -13.45
N PRO A 129 -18.72 8.90 -12.25
CA PRO A 129 -19.32 8.12 -11.18
C PRO A 129 -20.73 8.63 -10.95
N HIS A 130 -21.72 7.76 -11.13
CA HIS A 130 -23.08 8.07 -10.71
C HIS A 130 -23.04 8.42 -9.23
N LYS A 131 -23.49 9.63 -8.89
CA LYS A 131 -23.68 10.04 -7.49
C LYS A 131 -24.51 8.96 -6.79
N PRO A 132 -24.06 8.40 -5.67
CA PRO A 132 -24.93 7.53 -4.88
C PRO A 132 -26.18 8.33 -4.48
N PRO A 133 -27.38 7.73 -4.59
CA PRO A 133 -28.62 8.40 -4.19
C PRO A 133 -28.55 8.78 -2.71
N ALA A 134 -29.02 9.99 -2.41
CA ALA A 134 -29.05 10.51 -1.05
C ALA A 134 -29.83 9.56 -0.13
N PRO A 135 -29.40 9.37 1.13
CA PRO A 135 -30.13 8.56 2.08
C PRO A 135 -31.54 9.15 2.29
N PRO A 136 -32.59 8.31 2.39
CA PRO A 136 -33.93 8.78 2.65
C PRO A 136 -33.97 9.51 3.99
N LYS A 137 -34.53 10.73 3.98
CA LYS A 137 -34.79 11.52 5.18
C LYS A 137 -35.63 10.67 6.15
N PRO A 138 -35.25 10.57 7.44
CA PRO A 138 -36.10 9.95 8.43
C PRO A 138 -37.40 10.73 8.49
N ARG A 139 -38.49 10.07 8.12
CA ARG A 139 -39.85 10.59 8.27
C ARG A 139 -40.10 10.67 9.78
N ALA A 140 -40.23 11.88 10.30
CA ALA A 140 -40.66 12.11 11.67
C ALA A 140 -41.96 11.34 11.89
N VAL A 141 -41.88 10.26 12.67
CA VAL A 141 -43.07 9.58 13.16
C VAL A 141 -43.65 10.52 14.21
N ALA A 142 -44.73 11.19 13.82
CA ALA A 142 -45.48 12.06 14.69
C ALA A 142 -45.90 11.25 15.92
N ALA A 143 -45.46 11.71 17.08
CA ALA A 143 -46.02 11.35 18.36
C ALA A 143 -47.54 11.58 18.29
N SER A 144 -48.30 10.50 18.36
CA SER A 144 -49.72 10.55 18.70
C SER A 144 -49.86 9.90 20.06
N ALA A 145 -50.10 10.76 21.03
CA ALA A 145 -50.51 10.41 22.38
C ALA A 145 -51.72 9.47 22.35
N THR A 146 -51.77 8.54 23.30
CA THR A 146 -53.04 8.16 23.90
C THR A 146 -52.83 8.08 25.41
N ALA A 147 -53.33 9.10 26.08
CA ALA A 147 -53.67 9.07 27.50
C ALA A 147 -54.82 8.07 27.73
N THR A 148 -55.09 7.77 29.01
CA THR A 148 -56.21 6.98 29.59
C THR A 148 -55.76 5.58 30.03
N GLY A 149 -55.85 5.15 31.29
CA GLY A 149 -56.43 5.75 32.49
C GLY A 149 -56.52 4.72 33.62
N ARG A 150 -56.69 5.24 34.84
CA ARG A 150 -56.97 4.59 36.14
C ARG A 150 -55.89 3.76 36.81
#